data_AF-A0A2T0W8C4-F1
#
_entry.id   AF-A0A2T0W8C4-F1
#
_cell.length_a   1.000
_cell.length_b   1.000
_cell.length_c   1.000
_cell.angle_alpha   90.00
_cell.angle_beta   90.00
_cell.angle_gamma   90.00
#
_symmetry.space_group_name_H-M   'P 1'
#
loop_
_entity.id
_entity.type
_entity.pdbx_description
1 polymer ?
#
loop_
_entity_poly.entity_id
_entity_poly.type
_entity_poly.pdbx_seq_one_letter_code
_entity_poly.pdbx_strand_id
1 'polypeptide(L)'
;MTIYRIRNNEMLEIQEELFTKERDMQILIESNLENLFNLKFVATEFSVDDFRLDTVAFDEETQSFTIIEYKKGKLSSVIDQGYAYLNTLLAHKGEFVLCYNERYPNYVKKI
;
A
#
# COMPACT_ATOMS: atom_id res chain seq x y z
N MET A 1 -22.36 3.28 -10.15
CA MET A 1 -22.39 2.54 -11.42
C MET A 1 -22.49 1.08 -11.07
N THR A 2 -23.48 0.35 -11.59
CA THR A 2 -23.69 -1.06 -11.21
C THR A 2 -22.67 -1.97 -11.90
N ILE A 3 -22.08 -2.91 -11.15
CA ILE A 3 -21.10 -3.87 -11.67
C ILE A 3 -21.78 -5.24 -11.78
N TYR A 4 -21.52 -5.97 -12.86
CA TYR A 4 -22.07 -7.31 -13.10
C TYR A 4 -20.95 -8.34 -13.31
N ARG A 5 -21.14 -9.55 -12.79
CA ARG A 5 -20.35 -10.74 -13.12
C ARG A 5 -21.09 -11.57 -14.17
N ILE A 6 -20.41 -11.91 -15.27
CA ILE A 6 -20.97 -12.79 -16.30
C ILE A 6 -20.63 -14.24 -15.95
N ARG A 7 -21.64 -15.11 -15.90
CA ARG A 7 -21.46 -16.56 -15.78
C ARG A 7 -22.55 -17.25 -16.61
N ASN A 8 -22.17 -18.20 -17.47
CA ASN A 8 -23.10 -18.94 -18.33
C ASN A 8 -24.05 -18.04 -19.15
N ASN A 9 -23.54 -16.92 -19.68
CA ASN A 9 -24.32 -15.94 -20.44
C ASN A 9 -25.43 -15.22 -19.63
N GLU A 10 -25.40 -15.32 -18.31
CA GLU A 10 -26.23 -14.57 -17.38
C GLU A 10 -25.41 -13.48 -16.68
N MET A 11 -26.06 -12.35 -16.38
CA MET A 11 -25.46 -11.24 -15.63
C MET A 11 -25.96 -11.26 -14.19
N LEU A 12 -25.03 -11.41 -13.24
CA LEU A 12 -25.30 -11.32 -11.80
C LEU A 12 -24.77 -10.00 -11.27
N GLU A 13 -25.65 -9.19 -10.70
CA GLU A 13 -25.26 -7.92 -10.06
C GLU A 13 -24.31 -8.20 -8.88
N ILE A 14 -23.19 -7.48 -8.83
CA ILE A 14 -22.26 -7.53 -7.71
C ILE A 14 -22.72 -6.50 -6.68
N GLN A 15 -23.11 -6.98 -5.51
CA GLN A 15 -23.43 -6.12 -4.37
C GLN A 15 -22.16 -5.51 -3.79
N GLU A 16 -22.19 -4.22 -3.51
CA GLU A 16 -21.08 -3.52 -2.85
C GLU A 16 -21.05 -3.86 -1.36
N GLU A 17 -19.89 -4.27 -0.87
CA GLU A 17 -19.63 -4.44 0.55
C GLU A 17 -18.71 -3.31 1.01
N LEU A 18 -19.20 -2.47 1.93
CA LEU A 18 -18.43 -1.36 2.46
C LEU A 18 -17.51 -1.83 3.59
N PHE A 19 -16.24 -1.44 3.53
CA PHE A 19 -15.31 -1.68 4.64
C PHE A 19 -15.78 -0.98 5.91
N THR A 20 -15.79 -1.71 7.03
CA THR A 20 -16.11 -1.11 8.33
C THR A 20 -14.91 -0.34 8.88
N LYS A 21 -13.70 -0.92 8.79
CA LYS A 21 -12.44 -0.33 9.30
C LYS A 21 -11.41 -0.16 8.19
N GLU A 22 -10.57 0.87 8.31
CA GLU A 22 -9.41 1.09 7.43
C GLU A 22 -8.44 -0.10 7.48
N ARG A 23 -8.29 -0.71 8.66
CA ARG A 23 -7.48 -1.92 8.84
C ARG A 23 -7.98 -3.12 8.02
N ASP A 24 -9.30 -3.28 7.84
CA ASP A 24 -9.84 -4.39 7.05
C ASP A 24 -9.49 -4.20 5.56
N MET A 25 -9.54 -2.95 5.09
CA MET A 25 -9.13 -2.56 3.74
C MET A 25 -7.63 -2.78 3.52
N GLN A 26 -6.80 -2.35 4.48
CA GLN A 26 -5.35 -2.54 4.46
C GLN A 26 -4.97 -4.02 4.35
N ILE A 27 -5.54 -4.90 5.18
CA ILE A 27 -5.25 -6.34 5.14
C ILE A 27 -5.60 -6.93 3.77
N LEU A 28 -6.76 -6.55 3.20
CA LEU A 28 -7.17 -7.04 1.90
C LEU A 28 -6.22 -6.56 0.79
N ILE A 29 -5.82 -5.29 0.83
CA ILE A 29 -4.95 -4.70 -0.19
C ILE A 29 -3.53 -5.26 -0.06
N GLU A 30 -2.97 -5.36 1.14
CA GLU A 30 -1.64 -5.94 1.38
C GLU A 30 -1.54 -7.39 0.87
N SER A 31 -2.59 -8.19 1.06
CA SER A 31 -2.63 -9.58 0.56
C SER A 31 -2.82 -9.70 -0.96
N ASN A 32 -3.16 -8.61 -1.64
CA ASN A 32 -3.41 -8.58 -3.09
C ASN A 32 -2.55 -7.54 -3.83
N LEU A 33 -1.51 -7.04 -3.18
CA LEU A 33 -0.73 -5.89 -3.64
C LEU A 33 -0.14 -6.09 -5.05
N GLU A 34 0.40 -7.28 -5.30
CA GLU A 34 0.99 -7.68 -6.59
C GLU A 34 -0.08 -7.71 -7.69
N ASN A 35 -1.26 -8.28 -7.41
CA ASN A 35 -2.35 -8.37 -8.40
C ASN A 35 -3.00 -7.00 -8.70
N LEU A 36 -3.11 -6.13 -7.69
CA LEU A 36 -3.79 -4.85 -7.81
C LEU A 36 -2.89 -3.76 -8.42
N PHE A 37 -1.61 -3.75 -8.03
CA PHE A 37 -0.71 -2.64 -8.30
C PHE A 37 0.66 -3.05 -8.85
N ASN A 38 0.94 -4.36 -9.03
CA ASN A 38 2.27 -4.87 -9.39
C ASN A 38 3.37 -4.43 -8.40
N LEU A 39 3.01 -4.30 -7.13
CA LEU A 39 3.91 -3.86 -6.07
C LEU A 39 4.34 -5.05 -5.19
N LYS A 40 5.59 -5.02 -4.73
CA LYS A 40 6.13 -5.96 -3.74
C LYS A 40 5.91 -5.45 -2.33
N PHE A 41 5.19 -6.21 -1.51
CA PHE A 41 4.93 -5.85 -0.11
C PHE A 41 6.21 -5.87 0.75
N VAL A 42 6.55 -4.74 1.37
CA VAL A 42 7.72 -4.60 2.25
C VAL A 42 7.33 -4.72 3.72
N ALA A 43 6.41 -3.86 4.19
CA ALA A 43 6.02 -3.81 5.60
C ALA A 43 4.60 -3.30 5.79
N THR A 44 3.98 -3.74 6.88
CA THR A 44 2.70 -3.24 7.42
C THR A 44 3.00 -2.43 8.67
N GLU A 45 2.29 -1.34 8.90
CA GLU A 45 2.43 -0.47 10.08
C GLU A 45 3.90 -0.08 10.35
N PHE A 46 4.60 0.35 9.29
CA PHE A 46 6.04 0.66 9.34
C PHE A 46 6.27 1.95 10.12
N SER A 47 6.88 1.83 11.30
CA SER A 47 7.25 2.97 12.13
C SER A 47 8.63 3.50 11.77
N VAL A 48 8.72 4.80 11.50
CA VAL A 48 9.96 5.53 11.23
C VAL A 48 9.82 6.96 11.76
N ASP A 49 10.79 7.38 12.58
CA ASP A 49 10.67 8.56 13.45
C ASP A 49 9.33 8.58 14.23
N ASP A 50 8.60 9.69 14.12
CA ASP A 50 7.31 9.95 14.74
C ASP A 50 6.13 9.45 13.88
N PHE A 51 6.41 8.84 12.72
CA PHE A 51 5.39 8.40 11.78
C PHE A 51 5.23 6.88 11.80
N ARG A 52 3.99 6.45 11.57
CA ARG A 52 3.63 5.06 11.30
C ARG A 52 2.90 5.02 9.97
N LEU A 53 3.53 4.38 8.98
CA LEU A 53 3.00 4.25 7.63
C LEU A 53 2.19 2.96 7.53
N ASP A 54 0.95 3.02 7.04
CA ASP A 54 0.07 1.85 7.01
C ASP A 54 0.68 0.70 6.18
N THR A 55 1.10 0.96 4.93
CA THR A 55 1.79 -0.02 4.11
C THR A 55 2.98 0.60 3.38
N VAL A 56 4.12 -0.08 3.44
CA VAL A 56 5.28 0.18 2.60
C VAL A 56 5.42 -0.95 1.59
N ALA A 57 5.62 -0.59 0.34
CA ALA A 57 5.81 -1.49 -0.78
C ALA A 57 6.97 -1.01 -1.66
N PHE A 58 7.36 -1.86 -2.60
CA PHE A 58 8.41 -1.56 -3.57
C PHE A 58 7.89 -1.81 -4.99
N ASP A 59 8.03 -0.80 -5.83
CA ASP A 59 7.76 -0.88 -7.26
C ASP A 59 9.05 -1.26 -7.98
N GLU A 60 9.06 -2.44 -8.59
CA GLU A 60 10.21 -2.94 -9.34
C GLU A 60 10.42 -2.25 -10.68
N GLU A 61 9.34 -1.78 -11.31
CA GLU A 61 9.38 -1.12 -12.62
C GLU A 61 10.02 0.26 -12.49
N THR A 62 9.58 1.05 -11.52
CA THR A 62 10.12 2.40 -11.27
C THR A 62 11.31 2.43 -10.32
N GLN A 63 11.65 1.28 -9.72
CA GLN A 63 12.68 1.13 -8.69
C GLN A 63 12.48 2.06 -7.47
N SER A 64 11.23 2.21 -7.03
CA SER A 64 10.87 3.18 -5.98
C SER A 64 10.11 2.52 -4.82
N PHE A 65 10.21 3.12 -3.63
CA PHE A 65 9.35 2.76 -2.51
C PHE A 65 8.00 3.45 -2.67
N THR A 66 6.93 2.70 -2.45
CA THR A 66 5.55 3.18 -2.48
C THR A 66 4.96 3.10 -1.08
N ILE A 67 4.36 4.19 -0.61
CA ILE A 67 3.64 4.25 0.65
C ILE A 67 2.14 4.30 0.33
N ILE A 68 1.36 3.45 0.99
CA ILE A 68 -0.10 3.42 0.85
C ILE A 68 -0.70 3.74 2.21
N GLU A 69 -1.57 4.75 2.25
CA GLU A 69 -2.33 5.19 3.41
C GLU A 69 -3.82 4.93 3.15
N TYR A 70 -4.53 4.32 4.09
CA TYR A 70 -5.93 3.94 3.91
C TYR A 70 -6.85 4.93 4.63
N LYS A 71 -7.88 5.41 3.92
CA LYS A 71 -8.90 6.31 4.49
C LYS A 71 -10.30 5.87 4.06
N LYS A 72 -11.23 5.77 5.02
CA LYS A 72 -12.64 5.44 4.74
C LYS A 72 -13.47 6.64 4.26
N GLY A 73 -12.98 7.87 4.42
CA GLY A 73 -13.71 9.09 4.08
C GLY A 73 -12.82 10.16 3.45
N LYS A 74 -13.44 11.25 2.94
CA LYS A 74 -12.72 12.41 2.43
C LYS A 74 -12.31 13.30 3.61
N LEU A 75 -11.02 13.31 3.93
CA LEU A 75 -10.45 14.23 4.92
C LEU A 75 -9.53 15.25 4.23
N SER A 76 -9.66 16.51 4.66
CA SER A 76 -8.85 17.65 4.21
C SER A 76 -7.52 17.67 4.96
N SER A 77 -6.56 16.84 4.54
CA SER A 77 -5.13 16.91 4.93
C SER A 77 -4.24 15.87 4.23
N VAL A 78 -4.78 15.07 3.30
CA VAL A 78 -4.05 13.97 2.62
C VAL A 78 -2.80 14.48 1.91
N ILE A 79 -2.83 15.71 1.39
CA ILE A 79 -1.68 16.34 0.74
C ILE A 79 -0.56 16.59 1.75
N ASP A 80 -0.89 17.17 2.92
CA ASP A 80 0.11 17.46 3.95
C ASP A 80 0.73 16.18 4.51
N GLN A 81 -0.06 15.12 4.69
CA GLN A 81 0.44 13.80 5.07
C GLN A 81 1.34 13.20 4.00
N GLY A 82 0.96 13.30 2.72
CA GLY A 82 1.80 12.86 1.61
C GLY A 82 3.16 13.56 1.58
N TYR A 83 3.20 14.87 1.81
CA TYR A 83 4.46 15.62 1.92
C TYR A 83 5.29 15.19 3.12
N ALA A 84 4.67 14.98 4.29
CA ALA A 84 5.36 14.51 5.48
C ALA A 84 6.03 13.15 5.21
N TYR A 85 5.28 12.19 4.66
CA TYR A 85 5.79 10.85 4.36
C TYR A 85 6.90 10.85 3.30
N LEU A 86 6.79 11.67 2.26
CA LEU A 86 7.87 11.81 1.27
C LEU A 86 9.15 12.33 1.93
N ASN A 87 9.05 13.36 2.77
CA ASN A 87 10.20 13.90 3.48
C ASN A 87 10.83 12.86 4.42
N THR A 88 10.00 12.11 5.16
CA THR A 88 10.47 11.02 6.04
C THR A 88 11.18 9.92 5.25
N LEU A 89 10.63 9.48 4.12
CA LEU A 89 11.27 8.48 3.25
C LEU A 89 12.63 8.97 2.75
N LEU A 90 12.72 10.23 2.32
CA LEU A 90 13.98 10.79 1.82
C LEU A 90 15.04 10.92 2.93
N ALA A 91 14.64 11.34 4.13
CA ALA A 91 15.54 11.47 5.27
C ALA A 91 15.99 10.10 5.83
N HIS A 92 15.13 9.09 5.77
CA HIS A 92 15.34 7.77 6.38
C HIS A 92 15.47 6.64 5.35
N LYS A 93 15.88 6.93 4.11
CA LYS A 93 15.97 5.97 3.00
C LYS A 93 16.68 4.66 3.37
N GLY A 94 17.71 4.74 4.22
CA GLY A 94 18.45 3.58 4.71
C GLY A 94 17.57 2.56 5.45
N GLU A 95 16.60 3.02 6.24
CA GLU A 95 15.68 2.16 6.99
C GLU A 95 14.71 1.41 6.07
N PHE A 96 14.21 2.09 5.03
CA PHE A 96 13.36 1.47 4.00
C PHE A 96 14.14 0.39 3.23
N VAL A 97 15.38 0.69 2.83
CA VAL A 97 16.26 -0.27 2.16
C VAL A 97 16.60 -1.46 3.06
N LEU A 98 16.88 -1.22 4.35
CA LEU A 98 17.13 -2.27 5.33
C LEU A 98 15.91 -3.19 5.46
N CYS A 99 14.72 -2.62 5.68
CA CYS A 99 13.47 -3.38 5.81
C CYS A 99 13.18 -4.20 4.54
N TYR A 100 13.39 -3.63 3.35
CA TYR A 100 13.29 -4.35 2.08
C TYR A 100 14.26 -5.54 2.04
N ASN A 101 15.52 -5.33 2.41
CA ASN A 101 16.55 -6.37 2.34
C ASN A 101 16.31 -7.49 3.36
N GLU A 102 15.78 -7.18 4.54
CA GLU A 102 15.39 -8.18 5.54
C GLU A 102 14.23 -9.05 5.04
N ARG A 103 13.26 -8.43 4.35
CA ARG A 103 12.13 -9.12 3.71
C ARG A 103 12.58 -9.97 2.51
N TYR A 104 13.53 -9.46 1.72
CA TYR A 104 13.97 -10.03 0.44
C TYR A 104 15.50 -10.26 0.41
N PRO A 105 16.04 -11.21 1.20
CA PRO A 105 17.49 -11.37 1.38
C PRO A 105 18.25 -11.75 0.11
N ASN A 106 17.56 -12.36 -0.86
CA ASN A 106 18.14 -12.73 -2.16
C ASN A 106 18.26 -11.55 -3.14
N TYR A 107 17.70 -10.38 -2.80
CA TYR A 107 17.62 -9.21 -3.68
C TYR A 107 18.12 -7.96 -2.93
N VAL A 108 19.42 -7.91 -2.65
CA VAL A 108 20.00 -6.80 -1.88
C VAL A 108 19.93 -5.48 -2.68
N LYS A 109 19.21 -4.51 -2.13
CA LYS A 109 19.21 -3.12 -2.57
C LYS A 109 20.23 -2.29 -1.80
N LYS A 110 20.78 -1.30 -2.49
CA LYS A 110 21.73 -0.31 -1.94
C LYS A 110 21.02 1.03 -1.79
N ILE A 111 21.51 1.83 -0.83
CA ILE A 111 21.03 3.20 -0.57
C ILE A 111 21.39 4.11 -1.75
#